data_AF-A0A970T210-F1
#
_entry.id   AF-A0A970T210-F1
#
_cell.length_a   1.000
_cell.length_b   1.000
_cell.length_c   1.000
_cell.angle_alpha   90.00
_cell.angle_beta   90.00
_cell.angle_gamma   90.00
#
_symmetry.space_group_name_H-M   'P 1'
#
loop_
_entity.id
_entity.type
_entity.pdbx_description
1 polymer ?
#
loop_
_entity_poly.entity_id
_entity_poly.type
_entity_poly.pdbx_seq_one_letter_code
_entity_poly.pdbx_strand_id
1 'polypeptide(L)'
;MAVTMMVDSGQDPERDSTSKLLVRALLHPLAFLGLAVGLLSAPSLRQAAVPVATLLYLAAVGCLLLAWSRGPRAPRGARRLPAELRGRARELADGVVALESEIRRLSRTRVAEVRAALAPVVDEVSDLTARAVRLAQNYQRALDHREMADLAGIEEDRAALARRRDESDDPVIRRQLDEAIASVDRRIVDLEDLRRAALRCEAAILNIQTTLEGLQTRVLKFATSERGVTNLERQELAEEIDAVRATSAALEDLIGGETSLYA
;
A
#
# COMPACT_ATOMS: atom_id res chain seq x y z
N MET A 1 -62.83 2.07 0.65
CA MET A 1 -61.74 1.85 -0.33
C MET A 1 -60.43 1.94 0.43
N ALA A 2 -59.84 0.79 0.75
CA ALA A 2 -58.55 0.71 1.43
C ALA A 2 -57.46 0.66 0.36
N VAL A 3 -56.59 1.67 0.31
CA VAL A 3 -55.37 1.66 -0.49
C VAL A 3 -54.23 1.26 0.44
N THR A 4 -53.78 0.03 0.26
CA THR A 4 -52.64 -0.57 0.95
C THR A 4 -51.36 0.14 0.48
N MET A 5 -50.69 0.84 1.40
CA MET A 5 -49.33 1.33 1.18
C MET A 5 -48.38 0.13 1.07
N MET A 6 -47.77 0.01 -0.10
CA MET A 6 -46.72 -0.95 -0.40
C MET A 6 -45.40 -0.35 0.12
N VAL A 7 -44.84 -0.97 1.15
CA VAL A 7 -43.49 -0.69 1.66
C VAL A 7 -42.51 -1.24 0.62
N ASP A 8 -41.85 -0.34 -0.09
CA ASP A 8 -40.74 -0.67 -0.98
C ASP A 8 -39.47 -0.82 -0.13
N SER A 9 -39.15 -2.04 0.24
CA SER A 9 -37.91 -2.38 0.92
C SER A 9 -36.78 -2.39 -0.11
N GLY A 10 -35.99 -1.31 -0.15
CA GLY A 10 -34.75 -1.24 -0.92
C GLY A 10 -33.78 -2.35 -0.50
N GLN A 11 -33.71 -3.41 -1.30
CA GLN A 11 -32.65 -4.41 -1.22
C GLN A 11 -31.47 -3.95 -2.08
N ASP A 12 -30.40 -3.49 -1.43
CA ASP A 12 -29.12 -3.18 -2.06
C ASP A 12 -28.53 -4.42 -2.76
N PRO A 13 -28.31 -4.41 -4.09
CA PRO A 13 -27.70 -5.52 -4.81
C PRO A 13 -26.20 -5.74 -4.45
N GLU A 14 -25.54 -4.77 -3.82
CA GLU A 14 -24.14 -4.88 -3.38
C GLU A 14 -23.94 -5.74 -2.13
N ARG A 15 -24.93 -5.77 -1.22
CA ARG A 15 -24.86 -6.58 0.01
C ARG A 15 -25.04 -8.07 -0.28
N ASP A 16 -25.72 -8.38 -1.38
CA ASP A 16 -26.01 -9.75 -1.82
C ASP A 16 -24.83 -10.39 -2.58
N SER A 17 -23.93 -9.59 -3.17
CA SER A 17 -22.74 -10.07 -3.88
C SER A 17 -21.57 -10.37 -2.93
N THR A 18 -21.36 -9.51 -1.93
CA THR A 18 -20.32 -9.68 -0.91
C THR A 18 -20.62 -10.86 0.02
N SER A 19 -21.89 -11.05 0.39
CA SER A 19 -22.34 -12.24 1.13
C SER A 19 -22.18 -13.53 0.32
N LYS A 20 -22.50 -13.53 -0.99
CA LYS A 20 -22.29 -14.70 -1.87
C LYS A 20 -20.82 -15.07 -2.06
N LEU A 21 -19.92 -14.08 -2.11
CA LEU A 21 -18.46 -14.30 -2.22
C LEU A 21 -17.85 -14.80 -0.90
N LEU A 22 -18.28 -14.26 0.25
CA LEU A 22 -17.87 -14.77 1.57
C LEU A 22 -18.39 -16.19 1.81
N VAL A 23 -19.64 -16.48 1.43
CA VAL A 23 -20.22 -17.83 1.52
C VAL A 23 -19.48 -18.83 0.64
N ARG A 24 -19.11 -18.46 -0.61
CA ARG A 24 -18.27 -19.33 -1.47
C ARG A 24 -16.86 -19.54 -0.94
N ALA A 25 -16.24 -18.52 -0.36
CA ALA A 25 -14.89 -18.61 0.21
C ALA A 25 -14.84 -19.46 1.49
N LEU A 26 -15.91 -19.46 2.30
CA LEU A 26 -16.05 -20.31 3.49
C LEU A 26 -16.49 -21.75 3.15
N LEU A 27 -17.28 -21.94 2.09
CA LEU A 27 -17.76 -23.27 1.68
C LEU A 27 -16.65 -24.19 1.16
N HIS A 28 -15.63 -23.66 0.49
CA HIS A 28 -14.53 -24.48 -0.03
C HIS A 28 -13.70 -25.19 1.05
N PRO A 29 -13.17 -24.52 2.10
CA PRO A 29 -12.43 -25.21 3.15
C PRO A 29 -13.32 -26.12 4.02
N LEU A 30 -14.58 -25.75 4.26
CA LEU A 30 -15.53 -26.59 5.01
C LEU A 30 -15.93 -27.86 4.26
N ALA A 31 -16.05 -27.80 2.93
CA ALA A 31 -16.30 -28.98 2.10
C ALA A 31 -15.11 -29.97 2.14
N PHE A 32 -13.87 -29.46 2.14
CA PHE A 32 -12.68 -30.30 2.30
C PHE A 32 -12.59 -30.94 3.70
N LEU A 33 -12.98 -30.19 4.75
CA LEU A 33 -13.02 -30.70 6.12
C LEU A 33 -14.11 -31.78 6.30
N GLY A 34 -15.30 -31.59 5.70
CA GLY A 34 -16.38 -32.58 5.71
C GLY A 34 -16.02 -33.88 4.98
N LEU A 35 -15.28 -33.79 3.88
CA LEU A 35 -14.83 -34.96 3.10
C LEU A 35 -13.76 -35.76 3.85
N ALA A 36 -12.86 -35.08 4.58
CA ALA A 36 -11.86 -35.71 5.44
C ALA A 36 -12.49 -36.44 6.64
N VAL A 37 -13.53 -35.86 7.26
CA VAL A 37 -14.26 -36.50 8.38
C VAL A 37 -15.09 -37.71 7.89
N GLY A 38 -15.67 -37.64 6.70
CA GLY A 38 -16.40 -38.76 6.08
C GLY A 38 -15.52 -39.97 5.72
N LEU A 39 -14.24 -39.75 5.41
CA LEU A 39 -13.27 -40.83 5.14
C LEU A 39 -12.77 -41.54 6.41
N LEU A 40 -12.86 -40.91 7.59
CA LEU A 40 -12.42 -41.47 8.87
C LEU A 40 -13.47 -42.35 9.57
N SER A 41 -14.74 -42.28 9.15
CA SER A 41 -15.87 -43.02 9.73
C SER A 41 -16.07 -44.43 9.14
N ALA A 42 -15.42 -44.77 8.02
CA ALA A 42 -15.44 -46.11 7.44
C ALA A 42 -14.27 -46.98 7.95
N PRO A 43 -14.51 -48.03 8.76
CA PRO A 43 -13.45 -48.80 9.42
C PRO A 43 -12.56 -49.61 8.46
N SER A 44 -13.02 -49.89 7.23
CA SER A 44 -12.29 -50.70 6.23
C SER A 44 -11.26 -49.94 5.41
N LEU A 45 -11.20 -48.60 5.50
CA LEU A 45 -10.35 -47.75 4.64
C LEU A 45 -9.36 -46.85 5.41
N ARG A 46 -9.30 -46.98 6.74
CA ARG A 46 -8.49 -46.10 7.62
C ARG A 46 -7.00 -46.06 7.26
N GLN A 47 -6.42 -47.15 6.75
CA GLN A 47 -5.00 -47.17 6.40
C GLN A 47 -4.66 -46.42 5.09
N ALA A 48 -5.63 -46.27 4.17
CA ALA A 48 -5.45 -45.51 2.92
C ALA A 48 -5.97 -44.07 3.02
N ALA A 49 -6.89 -43.79 3.95
CA ALA A 49 -7.49 -42.47 4.13
C ALA A 49 -6.56 -41.46 4.84
N VAL A 50 -5.68 -41.93 5.74
CA VAL A 50 -4.75 -41.07 6.48
C VAL A 50 -3.80 -40.28 5.56
N PRO A 51 -3.09 -40.88 4.59
CA PRO A 51 -2.20 -40.12 3.71
C PRO A 51 -2.95 -39.10 2.83
N VAL A 52 -4.15 -39.44 2.36
CA VAL A 52 -4.99 -38.54 1.54
C VAL A 52 -5.49 -37.36 2.37
N ALA A 53 -5.98 -37.59 3.59
CA ALA A 53 -6.40 -36.53 4.50
C ALA A 53 -5.23 -35.62 4.89
N THR A 54 -4.04 -36.19 5.08
CA THR A 54 -2.82 -35.42 5.41
C THR A 54 -2.38 -34.53 4.24
N LEU A 55 -2.43 -35.04 3.00
CA LEU A 55 -2.13 -34.24 1.80
C LEU A 55 -3.13 -33.09 1.59
N LEU A 56 -4.42 -33.37 1.79
CA LEU A 56 -5.46 -32.33 1.72
C LEU A 56 -5.31 -31.27 2.80
N TYR A 57 -4.94 -31.67 4.02
CA TYR A 57 -4.64 -30.75 5.11
C TYR A 57 -3.42 -29.88 4.81
N LEU A 58 -2.33 -30.46 4.33
CA LEU A 58 -1.12 -29.71 3.95
C LEU A 58 -1.39 -28.74 2.79
N ALA A 59 -2.17 -29.15 1.78
CA ALA A 59 -2.58 -28.27 0.70
C ALA A 59 -3.46 -27.11 1.20
N ALA A 60 -4.40 -27.38 2.12
CA ALA A 60 -5.24 -26.36 2.72
C ALA A 60 -4.42 -25.36 3.57
N VAL A 61 -3.50 -25.85 4.40
CA VAL A 61 -2.59 -25.03 5.21
C VAL A 61 -1.64 -24.22 4.32
N GLY A 62 -1.10 -24.81 3.25
CA GLY A 62 -0.27 -24.11 2.26
C GLY A 62 -1.03 -22.98 1.55
N CYS A 63 -2.26 -23.24 1.11
CA CYS A 63 -3.14 -22.22 0.53
C CYS A 63 -3.50 -21.11 1.54
N LEU A 64 -3.72 -21.47 2.82
CA LEU A 64 -4.04 -20.52 3.87
C LEU A 64 -2.83 -19.61 4.18
N LEU A 65 -1.62 -20.19 4.25
CA LEU A 65 -0.37 -19.44 4.44
C LEU A 65 -0.07 -18.52 3.24
N LEU A 66 -0.33 -18.98 2.01
CA LEU A 66 -0.21 -18.17 0.79
C LEU A 66 -1.27 -17.06 0.68
N ALA A 67 -2.41 -17.21 1.36
CA ALA A 67 -3.45 -16.19 1.46
C ALA A 67 -3.14 -15.19 2.57
N TRP A 68 -2.62 -15.65 3.70
CA TRP A 68 -2.17 -14.80 4.81
C TRP A 68 -0.94 -13.97 4.45
N SER A 69 0.01 -14.51 3.70
CA SER A 69 1.17 -13.75 3.20
C SER A 69 0.80 -12.67 2.18
N ARG A 70 -0.39 -12.75 1.58
CA ARG A 70 -0.86 -11.83 0.54
C ARG A 70 -1.81 -10.74 1.02
N GLY A 71 -2.06 -10.64 2.34
CA GLY A 71 -2.92 -9.61 2.92
C GLY A 71 -4.36 -9.60 2.40
N PRO A 72 -5.28 -8.88 3.06
CA PRO A 72 -6.64 -8.70 2.56
C PRO A 72 -6.60 -7.83 1.30
N ARG A 73 -6.77 -8.46 0.13
CA ARG A 73 -6.93 -7.77 -1.16
C ARG A 73 -8.17 -6.88 -1.11
N ALA A 74 -7.96 -5.57 -1.16
CA ALA A 74 -9.03 -4.57 -1.22
C ALA A 74 -9.91 -4.78 -2.48
N PRO A 75 -11.23 -4.49 -2.40
CA PRO A 75 -12.14 -4.68 -3.51
C PRO A 75 -11.76 -3.83 -4.73
N ARG A 76 -11.81 -4.48 -5.90
CA ARG A 76 -11.35 -3.95 -7.20
C ARG A 76 -12.38 -2.99 -7.78
N GLY A 77 -12.33 -1.72 -7.36
CA GLY A 77 -12.98 -0.56 -7.97
C GLY A 77 -11.96 0.57 -8.17
N ALA A 78 -12.31 1.63 -8.91
CA ALA A 78 -11.46 2.81 -9.05
C ALA A 78 -10.99 3.26 -7.66
N ARG A 79 -9.67 3.25 -7.44
CA ARG A 79 -9.10 3.47 -6.12
C ARG A 79 -9.38 4.92 -5.72
N ARG A 80 -10.30 5.12 -4.79
CA ARG A 80 -10.62 6.46 -4.29
C ARG A 80 -9.43 6.94 -3.47
N LEU A 81 -8.86 8.07 -3.86
CA LEU A 81 -7.83 8.71 -3.06
C LEU A 81 -8.41 9.16 -1.71
N PRO A 82 -7.60 9.12 -0.63
CA PRO A 82 -7.97 9.71 0.64
C PRO A 82 -8.38 11.19 0.50
N ALA A 83 -9.44 11.60 1.20
CA ALA A 83 -9.97 12.96 1.13
C ALA A 83 -9.01 14.02 1.72
N GLU A 84 -8.08 13.58 2.57
CA GLU A 84 -7.05 14.39 3.23
C GLU A 84 -5.91 14.84 2.30
N LEU A 85 -5.70 14.17 1.16
CA LEU A 85 -4.65 14.55 0.21
C LEU A 85 -5.00 15.84 -0.53
N ARG A 86 -4.07 16.80 -0.52
CA ARG A 86 -4.20 18.10 -1.18
C ARG A 86 -2.93 18.45 -1.97
N GLY A 87 -3.04 19.45 -2.83
CA GLY A 87 -1.92 20.02 -3.59
C GLY A 87 -1.02 18.95 -4.24
N ARG A 88 0.29 19.06 -3.98
CA ARG A 88 1.32 18.18 -4.54
C ARG A 88 1.15 16.71 -4.15
N ALA A 89 0.77 16.43 -2.90
CA ALA A 89 0.55 15.05 -2.43
C ALA A 89 -0.53 14.34 -3.24
N ARG A 90 -1.62 15.08 -3.53
CA ARG A 90 -2.73 14.58 -4.34
C ARG A 90 -2.32 14.36 -5.80
N GLU A 91 -1.63 15.32 -6.40
CA GLU A 91 -1.12 15.23 -7.78
C GLU A 91 -0.28 13.97 -7.99
N LEU A 92 0.67 13.72 -7.09
CA LEU A 92 1.55 12.53 -7.13
C LEU A 92 0.74 11.22 -7.02
N ALA A 93 -0.21 11.16 -6.10
CA ALA A 93 -1.05 9.98 -5.90
C ALA A 93 -2.00 9.75 -7.10
N ASP A 94 -2.59 10.81 -7.66
CA ASP A 94 -3.46 10.76 -8.83
C ASP A 94 -2.70 10.23 -10.05
N GLY A 95 -1.45 10.68 -10.27
CA GLY A 95 -0.60 10.19 -11.36
C GLY A 95 -0.36 8.68 -11.29
N VAL A 96 -0.03 8.16 -10.11
CA VAL A 96 0.19 6.72 -9.90
C VAL A 96 -1.11 5.90 -10.05
N VAL A 97 -2.25 6.42 -9.57
CA VAL A 97 -3.56 5.76 -9.76
C VAL A 97 -3.99 5.75 -11.22
N ALA A 98 -3.72 6.82 -11.97
CA ALA A 98 -3.98 6.89 -13.40
C ALA A 98 -3.17 5.80 -14.14
N LEU A 99 -1.88 5.65 -13.83
CA LEU A 99 -1.04 4.59 -14.40
C LEU A 99 -1.53 3.17 -14.05
N GLU A 100 -1.94 2.91 -12.81
CA GLU A 100 -2.56 1.63 -12.43
C GLU A 100 -3.79 1.34 -13.29
N SER A 101 -4.66 2.33 -13.46
CA SER A 101 -5.90 2.18 -14.23
C SER A 101 -5.61 1.88 -15.70
N GLU A 102 -4.58 2.50 -16.25
CA GLU A 102 -4.11 2.34 -17.62
C GLU A 102 -3.51 0.96 -17.84
N ILE A 103 -2.56 0.54 -16.99
CA ILE A 103 -1.96 -0.80 -17.03
C ILE A 103 -3.03 -1.89 -16.89
N ARG A 104 -3.99 -1.71 -15.98
CA ARG A 104 -5.11 -2.64 -15.81
C ARG A 104 -6.00 -2.68 -17.05
N ARG A 105 -6.22 -1.54 -17.72
CA ARG A 105 -6.98 -1.49 -18.99
C ARG A 105 -6.25 -2.27 -20.08
N LEU A 106 -4.96 -2.01 -20.28
CA LEU A 106 -4.13 -2.68 -21.28
C LEU A 106 -4.02 -4.20 -21.02
N SER A 107 -3.98 -4.59 -19.76
CA SER A 107 -3.90 -6.00 -19.36
C SER A 107 -5.18 -6.81 -19.61
N ARG A 108 -6.32 -6.14 -19.89
CA ARG A 108 -7.57 -6.81 -20.31
C ARG A 108 -7.57 -7.20 -21.79
N THR A 109 -6.46 -7.77 -22.25
CA THR A 109 -6.34 -8.30 -23.62
C THR A 109 -7.28 -9.48 -23.86
N ARG A 110 -7.67 -9.67 -25.13
CA ARG A 110 -8.55 -10.79 -25.56
C ARG A 110 -7.83 -12.14 -25.54
N VAL A 111 -6.50 -12.16 -25.64
CA VAL A 111 -5.70 -13.39 -25.64
C VAL A 111 -5.55 -13.93 -24.20
N ALA A 112 -6.08 -15.12 -23.94
CA ALA A 112 -6.13 -15.70 -22.60
C ALA A 112 -4.74 -15.95 -22.00
N GLU A 113 -3.78 -16.40 -22.81
CA GLU A 113 -2.40 -16.68 -22.38
C GLU A 113 -1.67 -15.42 -21.96
N VAL A 114 -1.80 -14.34 -22.74
CA VAL A 114 -1.23 -13.02 -22.42
C VAL A 114 -1.88 -12.45 -21.17
N ARG A 115 -3.20 -12.58 -21.03
CA ARG A 115 -3.92 -12.15 -19.82
C ARG A 115 -3.45 -12.90 -18.58
N ALA A 116 -3.23 -14.21 -18.68
CA ALA A 116 -2.71 -15.02 -17.59
C ALA A 116 -1.27 -14.64 -17.23
N ALA A 117 -0.43 -14.33 -18.22
CA ALA A 117 0.94 -13.85 -18.00
C ALA A 117 0.99 -12.45 -17.35
N LEU A 118 0.04 -11.56 -17.67
CA LEU A 118 -0.04 -10.21 -17.11
C LEU A 118 -0.77 -10.12 -15.75
N ALA A 119 -1.49 -11.17 -15.34
CA ALA A 119 -2.20 -11.20 -14.06
C ALA A 119 -1.32 -10.89 -12.82
N PRO A 120 -0.12 -11.51 -12.64
CA PRO A 120 0.74 -11.18 -11.50
C PRO A 120 1.16 -9.71 -11.49
N VAL A 121 1.44 -9.15 -12.67
CA VAL A 121 1.85 -7.76 -12.88
C VAL A 121 0.76 -6.80 -12.40
N VAL A 122 -0.50 -7.07 -12.73
CA VAL A 122 -1.62 -6.23 -12.30
C VAL A 122 -1.79 -6.26 -10.78
N ASP A 123 -1.57 -7.41 -10.14
CA ASP A 123 -1.61 -7.53 -8.68
C ASP A 123 -0.45 -6.70 -8.06
N GLU A 124 0.77 -6.79 -8.60
CA GLU A 124 1.93 -6.02 -8.12
C GLU A 124 1.79 -4.52 -8.31
N VAL A 125 1.32 -4.08 -9.48
CA VAL A 125 1.01 -2.65 -9.72
C VAL A 125 0.01 -2.15 -8.70
N SER A 126 -1.01 -2.95 -8.36
CA SER A 126 -1.98 -2.55 -7.35
C SER A 126 -1.37 -2.43 -5.96
N ASP A 127 -0.42 -3.29 -5.60
CA ASP A 127 0.31 -3.17 -4.33
C ASP A 127 1.18 -1.91 -4.32
N LEU A 128 1.88 -1.62 -5.41
CA LEU A 128 2.73 -0.45 -5.57
C LEU A 128 1.95 0.85 -5.50
N THR A 129 0.80 0.91 -6.18
CA THR A 129 -0.09 2.07 -6.07
C THR A 129 -0.64 2.24 -4.65
N ALA A 130 -0.90 1.15 -3.92
CA ALA A 130 -1.30 1.23 -2.52
C ALA A 130 -0.23 1.91 -1.68
N ARG A 131 1.03 1.56 -1.95
CA ARG A 131 2.21 2.09 -1.28
C ARG A 131 2.43 3.56 -1.63
N ALA A 132 2.36 3.92 -2.90
CA ALA A 132 2.45 5.32 -3.34
C ALA A 132 1.39 6.21 -2.67
N VAL A 133 0.15 5.71 -2.52
CA VAL A 133 -0.91 6.44 -1.80
C VAL A 133 -0.55 6.62 -0.32
N ARG A 134 0.00 5.59 0.35
CA ARG A 134 0.47 5.73 1.75
C ARG A 134 1.63 6.71 1.88
N LEU A 135 2.57 6.71 0.94
CA LEU A 135 3.66 7.67 0.88
C LEU A 135 3.13 9.10 0.72
N ALA A 136 2.12 9.29 -0.13
CA ALA A 136 1.48 10.59 -0.31
C ALA A 136 0.77 11.08 0.96
N GLN A 137 0.15 10.17 1.73
CA GLN A 137 -0.43 10.50 3.03
C GLN A 137 0.64 10.93 4.04
N ASN A 138 1.77 10.21 4.10
CA ASN A 138 2.87 10.56 4.99
C ASN A 138 3.52 11.90 4.61
N TYR A 139 3.72 12.13 3.30
CA TYR A 139 4.16 13.42 2.76
C TYR A 139 3.21 14.56 3.15
N GLN A 140 1.89 14.37 2.98
CA GLN A 140 0.89 15.35 3.39
C GLN A 140 0.93 15.62 4.90
N ARG A 141 1.04 14.57 5.73
CA ARG A 141 1.14 14.73 7.20
C ARG A 141 2.38 15.49 7.62
N ALA A 142 3.51 15.26 6.96
CA ALA A 142 4.72 16.04 7.19
C ALA A 142 4.46 17.52 6.84
N LEU A 143 3.91 17.81 5.65
CA LEU A 143 3.60 19.18 5.24
C LEU A 143 2.56 19.89 6.14
N ASP A 144 1.59 19.15 6.66
CA ASP A 144 0.57 19.67 7.58
C ASP A 144 1.11 19.92 8.99
N HIS A 145 2.36 19.52 9.28
CA HIS A 145 3.00 19.81 10.56
C HIS A 145 3.20 21.31 10.70
N ARG A 146 2.35 21.94 11.52
CA ARG A 146 2.22 23.40 11.67
C ARG A 146 3.55 24.14 11.84
N GLU A 147 4.51 23.53 12.54
CA GLU A 147 5.81 24.13 12.81
C GLU A 147 6.74 24.16 11.59
N MET A 148 6.55 23.28 10.60
CA MET A 148 7.31 23.35 9.35
C MET A 148 7.02 24.62 8.54
N ALA A 149 5.79 25.14 8.66
CA ALA A 149 5.41 26.39 8.02
C ALA A 149 6.08 27.62 8.68
N ASP A 150 6.58 27.47 9.91
CA ASP A 150 7.13 28.55 10.74
C ASP A 150 8.60 28.34 11.12
N LEU A 151 9.33 27.50 10.36
CA LEU A 151 10.75 27.23 10.62
C LEU A 151 11.59 28.52 10.65
N ALA A 152 11.30 29.46 9.75
CA ALA A 152 11.97 30.75 9.73
C ALA A 152 11.72 31.59 11.00
N GLY A 153 10.51 31.52 11.56
CA GLY A 153 10.20 32.17 12.84
C GLY A 153 10.96 31.52 14.01
N ILE A 154 11.09 30.19 14.01
CA ILE A 154 11.86 29.46 15.01
C ILE A 154 13.37 29.78 14.92
N GLU A 155 13.91 29.92 13.71
CA GLU A 155 15.29 30.36 13.49
C GLU A 155 15.52 31.82 13.95
N GLU A 156 14.53 32.69 13.75
CA GLU A 156 14.58 34.08 14.24
C GLU A 156 14.54 34.13 15.78
N ASP A 157 13.68 33.34 16.41
CA ASP A 157 13.62 33.19 17.88
C ASP A 157 14.96 32.70 18.44
N ARG A 158 15.57 31.72 17.78
CA ARG A 158 16.92 31.23 18.11
C ARG A 158 17.96 32.35 18.06
N ALA A 159 17.94 33.15 16.99
CA ALA A 159 18.85 34.28 16.83
C ALA A 159 18.59 35.41 17.85
N ALA A 160 17.34 35.62 18.25
CA ALA A 160 16.99 36.56 19.32
C ALA A 160 17.51 36.10 20.69
N LEU A 161 17.39 34.81 21.01
CA LEU A 161 17.95 34.22 22.24
C LEU A 161 19.47 34.31 22.27
N ALA A 162 20.14 34.03 21.15
CA ALA A 162 21.60 34.14 21.03
C ALA A 162 22.08 35.58 21.27
N ARG A 163 21.42 36.59 20.69
CA ARG A 163 21.73 38.01 20.93
C ARG A 163 21.58 38.38 22.41
N ARG A 164 20.46 38.02 23.03
CA ARG A 164 20.21 38.29 24.47
C ARG A 164 21.25 37.61 25.37
N ARG A 165 21.74 36.44 24.96
CA ARG A 165 22.77 35.70 25.69
C ARG A 165 24.12 36.43 25.63
N ASP A 166 24.47 36.97 24.47
CA ASP A 166 25.72 37.69 24.27
C ASP A 166 25.71 39.08 24.94
N GLU A 167 24.53 39.70 25.05
CA GLU A 167 24.31 40.97 25.76
C GLU A 167 24.20 40.82 27.29
N SER A 168 24.10 39.59 27.81
CA SER A 168 23.93 39.34 29.24
C SER A 168 25.26 39.06 29.95
N ASP A 169 25.53 39.82 31.00
CA ASP A 169 26.69 39.61 31.89
C ASP A 169 26.37 38.70 33.09
N ASP A 170 25.09 38.39 33.34
CA ASP A 170 24.67 37.55 34.47
C ASP A 170 24.88 36.05 34.14
N PRO A 171 25.72 35.33 34.90
CA PRO A 171 26.03 33.93 34.63
C PRO A 171 24.82 32.99 34.77
N VAL A 172 23.82 33.33 35.58
CA VAL A 172 22.59 32.53 35.72
C VAL A 172 21.71 32.72 34.49
N ILE A 173 21.52 33.97 34.05
CA ILE A 173 20.73 34.29 32.85
C ILE A 173 21.37 33.68 31.61
N ARG A 174 22.70 33.74 31.48
CA ARG A 174 23.43 33.11 30.37
C ARG A 174 23.18 31.60 30.30
N ARG A 175 23.23 30.89 31.44
CA ARG A 175 22.94 29.45 31.47
C ARG A 175 21.50 29.13 31.03
N GLN A 176 20.52 29.89 31.52
CA GLN A 176 19.12 29.71 31.11
C GLN A 176 18.92 29.95 29.62
N LEU A 177 19.59 30.96 29.05
CA LEU A 177 19.55 31.24 27.61
C LEU A 177 20.27 30.16 26.80
N ASP A 178 21.42 29.65 27.26
CA ASP A 178 22.14 28.55 26.62
C ASP A 178 21.26 27.27 26.58
N GLU A 179 20.52 26.97 27.67
CA GLU A 179 19.55 25.86 27.71
C GLU A 179 18.36 26.08 26.75
N ALA A 180 17.83 27.29 26.70
CA ALA A 180 16.75 27.64 25.78
C ALA A 180 17.20 27.51 24.31
N ILE A 181 18.40 28.01 23.97
CA ILE A 181 19.00 27.86 22.64
C ILE A 181 19.17 26.37 22.30
N ALA A 182 19.71 25.56 23.22
CA ALA A 182 19.86 24.12 23.00
C ALA A 182 18.52 23.39 22.82
N SER A 183 17.43 23.90 23.42
CA SER A 183 16.08 23.38 23.17
C SER A 183 15.57 23.75 21.78
N VAL A 184 15.79 24.99 21.34
CA VAL A 184 15.39 25.46 20.01
C VAL A 184 16.22 24.78 18.91
N ASP A 185 17.52 24.60 19.12
CA ASP A 185 18.41 23.90 18.19
C ASP A 185 17.96 22.46 17.94
N ARG A 186 17.55 21.73 18.98
CA ARG A 186 16.97 20.38 18.83
C ARG A 186 15.69 20.41 18.00
N ARG A 187 14.79 21.35 18.28
CA ARG A 187 13.54 21.51 17.52
C ARG A 187 13.80 21.83 16.05
N ILE A 188 14.79 22.66 15.72
CA ILE A 188 15.19 22.94 14.33
C ILE A 188 15.65 21.65 13.64
N VAL A 189 16.52 20.87 14.28
CA VAL A 189 16.99 19.59 13.74
C VAL A 189 15.83 18.63 13.48
N ASP A 190 14.89 18.50 14.41
CA ASP A 190 13.72 17.63 14.26
C ASP A 190 12.84 18.06 13.05
N LEU A 191 12.66 19.37 12.85
CA LEU A 191 11.90 19.90 11.71
C LEU A 191 12.63 19.72 10.38
N GLU A 192 13.96 19.85 10.35
CA GLU A 192 14.76 19.55 9.16
C GLU A 192 14.70 18.06 8.80
N ASP A 193 14.74 17.17 9.79
CA ASP A 193 14.62 15.74 9.57
C ASP A 193 13.25 15.36 9.02
N LEU A 194 12.18 15.96 9.54
CA LEU A 194 10.84 15.82 8.96
C LEU A 194 10.79 16.31 7.51
N ARG A 195 11.50 17.40 7.18
CA ARG A 195 11.56 17.93 5.80
C ARG A 195 12.28 16.97 4.88
N ARG A 196 13.40 16.39 5.33
CA ARG A 196 14.13 15.36 4.59
C ARG A 196 13.24 14.12 4.39
N ALA A 197 12.47 13.72 5.40
CA ALA A 197 11.53 12.61 5.31
C ALA A 197 10.44 12.85 4.25
N ALA A 198 9.88 14.05 4.22
CA ALA A 198 8.91 14.45 3.20
C ALA A 198 9.51 14.37 1.79
N LEU A 199 10.70 14.92 1.57
CA LEU A 199 11.38 14.87 0.27
C LEU A 199 11.70 13.44 -0.17
N ARG A 200 12.07 12.56 0.77
CA ARG A 200 12.25 11.12 0.49
C ARG A 200 10.94 10.46 0.07
N CYS A 201 9.82 10.79 0.71
CA CYS A 201 8.50 10.31 0.30
C CYS A 201 8.12 10.78 -1.12
N GLU A 202 8.39 12.05 -1.46
CA GLU A 202 8.13 12.55 -2.81
C GLU A 202 8.99 11.83 -3.87
N ALA A 203 10.30 11.73 -3.64
CA ALA A 203 11.22 11.03 -4.53
C ALA A 203 10.82 9.55 -4.72
N ALA A 204 10.36 8.90 -3.66
CA ALA A 204 9.84 7.55 -3.68
C ALA A 204 8.62 7.39 -4.60
N ILE A 205 7.64 8.30 -4.48
CA ILE A 205 6.44 8.27 -5.32
C ILE A 205 6.81 8.50 -6.78
N LEU A 206 7.72 9.44 -7.06
CA LEU A 206 8.20 9.69 -8.42
C LEU A 206 8.91 8.46 -9.01
N ASN A 207 9.74 7.76 -8.25
CA ASN A 207 10.38 6.53 -8.70
C ASN A 207 9.36 5.42 -9.01
N ILE A 208 8.33 5.27 -8.17
CA ILE A 208 7.21 4.35 -8.45
C ILE A 208 6.52 4.76 -9.75
N GLN A 209 6.23 6.05 -9.93
CA GLN A 209 5.58 6.57 -11.12
C GLN A 209 6.39 6.25 -12.39
N THR A 210 7.68 6.59 -12.41
CA THR A 210 8.57 6.30 -13.54
C THR A 210 8.64 4.80 -13.86
N THR A 211 8.64 3.94 -12.84
CA THR A 211 8.69 2.51 -13.11
C THR A 211 7.36 1.99 -13.64
N LEU A 212 6.22 2.51 -13.17
CA LEU A 212 4.92 2.19 -13.74
C LEU A 212 4.76 2.70 -15.17
N GLU A 213 5.35 3.84 -15.53
CA GLU A 213 5.40 4.33 -16.92
C GLU A 213 6.21 3.38 -17.83
N GLY A 214 7.35 2.88 -17.35
CA GLY A 214 8.14 1.86 -18.04
C GLY A 214 7.35 0.56 -18.23
N LEU A 215 6.68 0.12 -17.16
CA LEU A 215 5.85 -1.07 -17.16
C LEU A 215 4.66 -0.94 -18.11
N GLN A 216 3.97 0.21 -18.11
CA GLN A 216 2.88 0.52 -19.03
C GLN A 216 3.33 0.36 -20.48
N THR A 217 4.51 0.87 -20.83
CA THR A 217 5.08 0.75 -22.18
C THR A 217 5.31 -0.71 -22.57
N ARG A 218 5.78 -1.55 -21.64
CA ARG A 218 5.97 -3.00 -21.87
C ARG A 218 4.64 -3.74 -22.00
N VAL A 219 3.70 -3.48 -21.09
CA VAL A 219 2.34 -4.04 -21.13
C VAL A 219 1.65 -3.69 -22.45
N LEU A 220 1.83 -2.47 -22.95
CA LEU A 220 1.33 -2.05 -24.26
C LEU A 220 1.94 -2.92 -25.39
N LYS A 221 3.26 -3.11 -25.40
CA LYS A 221 3.94 -3.99 -26.38
C LYS A 221 3.36 -5.40 -26.35
N PHE A 222 3.18 -5.99 -25.17
CA PHE A 222 2.56 -7.31 -25.01
C PHE A 222 1.12 -7.38 -25.50
N ALA A 223 0.32 -6.36 -25.18
CA ALA A 223 -1.07 -6.31 -25.60
C ALA A 223 -1.20 -6.23 -27.13
N THR A 224 -0.22 -5.63 -27.81
CA THR A 224 -0.17 -5.53 -29.28
C THR A 224 0.54 -6.69 -29.98
N SER A 225 1.29 -7.54 -29.26
CA SER A 225 1.96 -8.70 -29.86
C SER A 225 0.95 -9.80 -30.14
N GLU A 226 0.60 -10.01 -31.42
CA GLU A 226 -0.30 -11.09 -31.86
C GLU A 226 0.31 -12.49 -31.66
N ARG A 227 1.63 -12.57 -31.49
CA ARG A 227 2.34 -13.81 -31.15
C ARG A 227 2.58 -13.79 -29.65
N GLY A 228 2.03 -14.78 -28.95
CA GLY A 228 2.00 -14.84 -27.49
C GLY A 228 3.32 -14.47 -26.80
N VAL A 229 3.21 -13.98 -25.58
CA VAL A 229 4.33 -13.50 -24.75
C VAL A 229 5.38 -14.60 -24.58
N THR A 230 6.62 -14.33 -24.99
CA THR A 230 7.74 -15.26 -24.82
C THR A 230 8.11 -15.37 -23.33
N ASN A 231 8.78 -16.46 -22.94
CA ASN A 231 9.22 -16.64 -21.55
C ASN A 231 10.24 -15.57 -21.10
N LEU A 232 11.06 -15.08 -22.03
CA LEU A 232 12.06 -14.04 -21.78
C LEU A 232 11.40 -12.73 -21.34
N GLU A 233 10.38 -12.29 -22.10
CA GLU A 233 9.73 -11.03 -21.82
C GLU A 233 8.88 -11.09 -20.52
N ARG A 234 8.43 -12.28 -20.09
CA ARG A 234 7.84 -12.48 -18.75
C ARG A 234 8.88 -12.33 -17.64
N GLN A 235 10.09 -12.83 -17.85
CA GLN A 235 11.17 -12.70 -16.88
C GLN A 235 11.59 -11.24 -16.73
N GLU A 236 11.77 -10.51 -17.83
CA GLU A 236 12.13 -9.09 -17.79
C GLU A 236 11.06 -8.24 -17.07
N LEU A 237 9.79 -8.63 -17.21
CA LEU A 237 8.68 -8.00 -16.50
C LEU A 237 8.75 -8.29 -14.99
N ALA A 238 8.97 -9.55 -14.62
CA ALA A 238 9.12 -9.98 -13.24
C ALA A 238 10.35 -9.34 -12.55
N GLU A 239 11.46 -9.18 -13.27
CA GLU A 239 12.65 -8.50 -12.76
C GLU A 239 12.39 -7.01 -12.49
N GLU A 240 11.66 -6.31 -13.37
CA GLU A 240 11.27 -4.92 -13.11
C GLU A 240 10.35 -4.82 -11.90
N ILE A 241 9.37 -5.70 -11.79
CA ILE A 241 8.50 -5.81 -10.62
C ILE A 241 9.30 -5.99 -9.33
N ASP A 242 10.28 -6.90 -9.34
CA ASP A 242 11.11 -7.17 -8.18
C ASP A 242 12.02 -5.98 -7.86
N ALA A 243 12.50 -5.27 -8.88
CA ALA A 243 13.18 -4.00 -8.69
C ALA A 243 12.26 -2.99 -8.00
N VAL A 244 11.00 -2.81 -8.44
CA VAL A 244 10.07 -1.89 -7.76
C VAL A 244 9.76 -2.34 -6.33
N ARG A 245 9.59 -3.64 -6.09
CA ARG A 245 9.40 -4.18 -4.75
C ARG A 245 10.60 -3.87 -3.84
N ALA A 246 11.82 -4.03 -4.34
CA ALA A 246 13.03 -3.72 -3.61
C ALA A 246 13.14 -2.23 -3.29
N THR A 247 12.89 -1.34 -4.26
CA THR A 247 12.86 0.11 -4.01
C THR A 247 11.81 0.44 -2.96
N SER A 248 10.64 -0.18 -3.05
CA SER A 248 9.55 0.06 -2.12
C SER A 248 9.81 -0.46 -0.69
N ALA A 249 10.45 -1.61 -0.53
CA ALA A 249 10.82 -2.15 0.78
C ALA A 249 11.86 -1.27 1.47
N ALA A 250 12.88 -0.82 0.71
CA ALA A 250 13.88 0.11 1.21
C ALA A 250 13.28 1.44 1.70
N LEU A 251 12.16 1.86 1.11
CA LEU A 251 11.42 3.06 1.51
C LEU A 251 10.52 2.84 2.73
N GLU A 252 9.93 1.66 2.89
CA GLU A 252 9.19 1.30 4.11
C GLU A 252 10.12 1.21 5.33
N ASP A 253 11.34 0.70 5.17
CA ASP A 253 12.34 0.68 6.25
C ASP A 253 12.79 2.09 6.66
N LEU A 254 12.94 2.99 5.67
CA LEU A 254 13.30 4.39 5.91
C LEU A 254 12.19 5.18 6.62
N ILE A 255 10.92 4.88 6.32
CA ILE A 255 9.76 5.59 6.86
C ILE A 255 9.27 4.98 8.18
N GLY A 256 9.38 3.66 8.35
CA GLY A 256 9.12 2.98 9.62
C GLY A 256 10.08 3.41 10.73
N GLY A 257 11.31 3.81 10.36
CA GLY A 257 12.26 4.42 11.29
C GLY A 257 11.87 5.81 11.78
N GLU A 258 11.11 6.58 10.98
CA GLU A 258 10.85 8.02 11.24
C GLU A 258 9.41 8.32 11.67
N THR A 259 8.45 7.43 11.41
CA THR A 259 7.05 7.56 11.89
C THR A 259 6.89 7.26 13.38
N SER A 260 7.90 6.66 14.03
CA SER A 260 7.94 6.53 15.49
C SER A 260 8.12 7.86 16.23
N LEU A 261 8.50 8.95 15.53
CA LEU A 261 8.60 10.29 16.13
C LEU A 261 7.25 11.04 16.18
N TYR A 262 6.19 10.47 15.59
CA TYR A 262 4.87 11.12 15.44
C TYR A 262 3.70 10.34 16.06
N ALA A 263 3.97 9.27 16.84
CA ALA A 263 2.99 8.53 17.63
C ALA A 263 3.16 8.87 19.12
#